data_AF-A0A7V7WGW5-F1
#
_entry.id   AF-A0A7V7WGW5-F1
#
_cell.length_a   1.000
_cell.length_b   1.000
_cell.length_c   1.000
_cell.angle_alpha   90.00
_cell.angle_beta   90.00
_cell.angle_gamma   90.00
#
_symmetry.space_group_name_H-M   'P 1'
#
loop_
_entity.id
_entity.type
_entity.pdbx_description
1 polymer ?
#
loop_
_entity_poly.entity_id
_entity_poly.type
_entity_poly.pdbx_seq_one_letter_code
_entity_poly.pdbx_strand_id
1 'polypeptide(L)'
;MRKMGDFLREPNNAFAVVLSSIGIALFFPGLTLLSLLVAFVAFRLGRPAAVTLPISCPVQADVQDANNKNPQSKRPKRGEGIFFLGNYRAGIIPGARFGRDEELWITNSDLRQHHVMFGTTGAGKTEALLGFLYNSMTWGSGLLFSDGKGTIEFAYKAYATMREFGREDDYLLLNLMTGNADLTAKTPERISNSLNVLAQGSAPFLNEVIGGLIPESGGDNAMWRDRAMA
;
A
#
# COMPACT_ATOMS: atom_id res chain seq x y z
N MET A 1 32.67 -11.06 -5.77
CA MET A 1 32.73 -12.52 -5.97
C MET A 1 31.40 -13.11 -5.49
N ARG A 2 30.57 -13.65 -6.39
CA ARG A 2 29.35 -14.37 -5.99
C ARG A 2 29.78 -15.56 -5.11
N LYS A 3 29.21 -15.71 -3.92
CA LYS A 3 29.56 -16.84 -3.04
C LYS A 3 29.11 -18.13 -3.73
N MET A 4 29.86 -19.21 -3.60
CA MET A 4 29.52 -20.51 -4.21
C MET A 4 28.09 -20.99 -3.83
N GLY A 5 27.58 -20.56 -2.68
CA GLY A 5 26.19 -20.79 -2.27
C GLY A 5 25.14 -20.02 -3.09
N ASP A 6 25.47 -18.84 -3.64
CA ASP A 6 24.54 -18.07 -4.49
C ASP A 6 24.41 -18.71 -5.88
N PHE A 7 25.50 -19.31 -6.39
CA PHE A 7 25.49 -20.06 -7.65
C PHE A 7 24.57 -21.28 -7.57
N LEU A 8 24.64 -22.05 -6.49
CA LEU A 8 23.80 -23.24 -6.28
C LEU A 8 22.34 -22.91 -5.97
N ARG A 9 22.00 -21.67 -5.62
CA ARG A 9 20.61 -21.25 -5.37
C ARG A 9 19.83 -20.97 -6.66
N GLU A 10 20.52 -20.72 -7.77
CA GLU A 10 19.88 -20.61 -9.08
C GLU A 10 19.39 -22.01 -9.52
N PRO A 11 18.08 -22.23 -9.79
CA PRO A 11 17.52 -23.56 -10.04
C PRO A 11 18.20 -24.31 -11.20
N ASN A 12 18.55 -23.59 -12.26
CA ASN A 12 19.21 -24.15 -13.44
C ASN A 12 20.62 -24.65 -13.13
N ASN A 13 21.36 -23.94 -12.28
CA ASN A 13 22.72 -24.33 -11.91
C ASN A 13 22.71 -25.50 -10.92
N ALA A 14 21.79 -25.48 -9.94
CA ALA A 14 21.57 -26.61 -9.04
C ALA A 14 21.23 -27.88 -9.83
N PHE A 15 20.32 -27.76 -10.80
CA PHE A 15 19.91 -28.86 -11.67
C PHE A 15 21.08 -29.38 -12.51
N ALA A 16 21.87 -28.50 -13.12
CA ALA A 16 23.04 -28.89 -13.91
C ALA A 16 24.09 -29.63 -13.07
N VAL A 17 24.34 -29.19 -11.83
CA VAL A 17 25.27 -29.85 -10.90
C VAL A 17 24.75 -31.22 -10.48
N VAL A 18 23.46 -31.35 -10.17
CA VAL A 18 22.85 -32.65 -9.83
C VAL A 18 22.89 -33.61 -11.03
N LEU A 19 22.56 -33.13 -12.23
CA LEU A 19 22.54 -33.95 -13.45
C LEU A 19 23.94 -34.43 -13.85
N SER A 20 24.94 -33.55 -13.79
CA SER A 20 26.34 -33.91 -14.06
C SER A 20 26.88 -34.92 -13.04
N SER A 21 26.49 -34.79 -11.76
CA SER A 21 26.84 -35.75 -10.70
C SER A 21 26.28 -37.15 -10.98
N ILE A 22 25.04 -37.23 -11.50
CA ILE A 22 24.42 -38.50 -11.91
C ILE A 22 25.16 -39.11 -13.11
N GLY A 23 25.54 -38.30 -14.09
CA GLY A 23 26.35 -38.75 -15.23
C GLY A 23 27.68 -39.38 -14.81
N ILE A 24 28.41 -38.73 -13.90
CA ILE A 24 29.68 -39.24 -13.37
C ILE A 24 29.49 -40.59 -12.65
N ALA A 25 28.38 -40.76 -11.92
CA ALA A 25 28.07 -42.01 -11.22
C ALA A 25 27.88 -43.20 -12.18
N LEU A 26 27.31 -42.95 -13.37
CA LEU A 26 27.00 -44.00 -14.36
C LEU A 26 28.24 -44.46 -15.15
N PHE A 27 29.14 -43.54 -15.50
CA PHE A 27 30.34 -43.86 -16.30
C PHE A 27 31.54 -44.30 -15.46
N PHE A 28 31.61 -43.92 -14.18
CA PHE A 28 32.73 -44.23 -13.30
C PHE A 28 32.25 -44.85 -11.97
N PRO A 29 32.06 -46.19 -11.92
CA PRO A 29 31.51 -46.88 -10.75
C PRO A 29 32.28 -46.63 -9.44
N GLY A 30 33.60 -46.44 -9.50
CA GLY A 30 34.45 -46.17 -8.34
C GLY A 30 34.23 -44.79 -7.68
N LEU A 31 33.58 -43.85 -8.38
CA LEU A 31 33.32 -42.48 -7.88
C LEU A 31 31.86 -42.26 -7.43
N THR A 32 31.03 -43.30 -7.48
CA THR A 32 29.59 -43.25 -7.19
C THR A 32 29.24 -42.64 -5.83
N LEU A 33 29.94 -43.03 -4.76
CA LEU A 33 29.68 -42.48 -3.42
C LEU A 33 29.99 -40.97 -3.33
N LEU A 34 31.07 -40.53 -3.97
CA LEU A 34 31.47 -39.12 -3.98
C LEU A 34 30.49 -38.27 -4.80
N SER A 35 30.07 -38.77 -5.98
CA SER A 35 29.13 -38.05 -6.83
C SER A 35 27.73 -37.95 -6.21
N LEU A 36 27.28 -38.99 -5.50
CA LEU A 36 26.03 -38.94 -4.73
C LEU A 36 26.11 -37.96 -3.57
N LEU A 37 27.25 -37.86 -2.88
CA LEU A 37 27.46 -36.86 -1.83
C LEU A 37 27.39 -35.44 -2.38
N VAL A 38 28.05 -35.17 -3.52
CA VAL A 38 28.00 -33.86 -4.19
C VAL A 38 26.58 -33.52 -4.64
N ALA A 39 25.87 -34.47 -5.25
CA ALA A 39 24.47 -34.30 -5.65
C ALA A 39 23.58 -34.00 -4.44
N PHE A 40 23.77 -34.70 -3.31
CA PHE A 40 23.00 -34.47 -2.09
C PHE A 40 23.27 -33.09 -1.49
N VAL A 41 24.53 -32.65 -1.44
CA VAL A 41 24.89 -31.31 -0.95
C VAL A 41 24.33 -30.23 -1.88
N ALA A 42 24.48 -30.38 -3.19
CA ALA A 42 23.92 -29.46 -4.18
C ALA A 42 22.39 -29.39 -4.08
N PHE A 43 21.71 -30.53 -3.91
CA PHE A 43 20.26 -30.59 -3.72
C PHE A 43 19.81 -29.91 -2.41
N ARG A 44 20.56 -30.08 -1.32
CA ARG A 44 20.26 -29.42 -0.04
C ARG A 44 20.46 -27.91 -0.10
N LEU A 45 21.53 -27.46 -0.76
CA LEU A 45 21.89 -26.04 -0.87
C LEU A 45 21.10 -25.30 -1.95
N GLY A 46 20.67 -26.01 -2.99
CA GLY A 46 19.88 -25.47 -4.10
C GLY A 46 18.38 -25.48 -3.87
N ARG A 47 17.92 -25.77 -2.64
CA ARG A 47 16.53 -25.52 -2.28
C ARG A 47 16.23 -24.03 -2.49
N PRO A 48 15.18 -23.68 -3.25
CA PRO A 48 14.83 -22.29 -3.47
C PRO A 48 14.63 -21.61 -2.12
N ALA A 49 15.30 -20.48 -1.93
CA ALA A 49 15.04 -19.62 -0.77
C ALA A 49 13.58 -19.18 -0.82
N ALA A 50 12.92 -19.10 0.35
CA ALA A 50 11.59 -18.52 0.44
C ALA A 50 11.64 -17.11 -0.17
N VAL A 51 10.69 -16.82 -1.07
CA VAL A 51 10.55 -15.48 -1.64
C VAL A 51 10.06 -14.57 -0.51
N THR A 52 10.88 -13.57 -0.16
CA THR A 52 10.58 -12.62 0.91
C THR A 52 10.74 -11.22 0.37
N LEU A 53 9.67 -10.44 0.45
CA LEU A 53 9.69 -9.00 0.18
C LEU A 53 9.90 -8.21 1.48
N PRO A 54 10.25 -6.91 1.42
CA PRO A 54 10.61 -6.14 2.61
C PRO A 54 9.50 -6.01 3.65
N ILE A 55 8.24 -5.96 3.22
CA ILE A 55 7.06 -5.85 4.11
C ILE A 55 6.23 -7.11 4.01
N SER A 56 5.52 -7.29 2.90
CA SER A 56 4.70 -8.46 2.64
C SER A 56 4.73 -8.84 1.17
N CYS A 57 4.48 -10.12 0.88
CA CYS A 57 4.29 -10.58 -0.49
C CYS A 57 2.87 -10.23 -1.00
N PRO A 58 2.71 -9.83 -2.27
CA PRO A 58 1.40 -9.56 -2.83
C PRO A 58 0.56 -10.84 -2.91
N VAL A 59 -0.77 -10.70 -2.75
CA VAL A 59 -1.72 -11.81 -2.85
C VAL A 59 -1.62 -12.52 -4.21
N GLN A 60 -1.34 -11.77 -5.26
CA GLN A 60 -1.24 -12.24 -6.65
C GLN A 60 -0.05 -13.17 -6.90
N ALA A 61 1.02 -13.05 -6.10
CA ALA A 61 2.20 -13.91 -6.25
C ALA A 61 1.96 -15.35 -5.75
N ASP A 62 0.92 -15.57 -4.94
CA ASP A 62 0.52 -16.88 -4.42
C ASP A 62 1.62 -17.66 -3.64
N VAL A 63 2.66 -16.94 -3.20
CA VAL A 63 3.81 -17.47 -2.47
C VAL A 63 3.60 -17.43 -0.95
N GLN A 64 4.31 -18.29 -0.24
CA GLN A 64 4.41 -18.19 1.22
C GLN A 64 5.30 -17.02 1.61
N ASP A 65 4.79 -16.16 2.47
CA ASP A 65 5.49 -15.01 3.00
C ASP A 65 6.16 -15.37 4.33
N ALA A 66 7.50 -15.43 4.34
CA ALA A 66 8.23 -15.78 5.55
C ALA A 66 8.19 -14.69 6.63
N ASN A 67 7.85 -13.44 6.27
CA ASN A 67 7.73 -12.32 7.21
C ASN A 67 6.34 -12.30 7.86
N ASN A 68 5.30 -12.75 7.16
CA ASN A 68 3.95 -12.88 7.71
C ASN A 68 3.69 -14.29 8.26
N LYS A 69 3.99 -14.51 9.55
CA LYS A 69 3.78 -15.81 10.21
C LYS A 69 2.48 -15.85 10.99
N ASN A 70 1.83 -17.01 10.98
CA ASN A 70 0.66 -17.23 11.83
C ASN A 70 1.07 -17.16 13.32
N PRO A 71 0.39 -16.33 14.15
CA PRO A 71 0.72 -16.18 15.57
C PRO A 71 0.71 -17.49 16.36
N GLN A 72 -0.17 -18.43 16.01
CA GLN A 72 -0.35 -19.68 16.74
C GLN A 72 0.58 -20.79 16.23
N SER A 73 0.63 -21.01 14.91
CA SER A 73 1.40 -22.13 14.33
C SER A 73 2.86 -21.77 14.01
N LYS A 74 3.23 -20.49 14.06
CA LYS A 74 4.52 -19.92 13.62
C LYS A 74 4.93 -20.26 12.18
N ARG A 75 4.02 -20.86 11.40
CA ARG A 75 4.23 -21.17 9.99
C ARG A 75 4.02 -19.91 9.14
N PRO A 76 4.79 -19.74 8.06
CA PRO A 76 4.54 -18.71 7.04
C PRO A 76 3.11 -18.80 6.52
N LYS A 77 2.42 -17.67 6.42
CA LYS A 77 1.15 -17.56 5.70
C LYS A 77 1.42 -17.34 4.21
N ARG A 78 0.36 -17.37 3.40
CA ARG A 78 0.44 -16.87 2.02
C ARG A 78 0.57 -15.34 2.06
N GLY A 79 1.13 -14.75 1.00
CA GLY A 79 1.18 -13.29 0.84
C GLY A 79 -0.21 -12.67 0.98
N GLU A 80 -0.35 -11.69 1.87
CA GLU A 80 -1.60 -10.97 2.16
C GLU A 80 -1.50 -9.49 1.73
N GLY A 81 -0.42 -9.11 1.04
CA GLY A 81 -0.19 -7.75 0.57
C GLY A 81 -1.20 -7.36 -0.52
N ILE A 82 -1.97 -6.32 -0.26
CA ILE A 82 -2.93 -5.80 -1.22
C ILE A 82 -2.50 -4.42 -1.72
N PHE A 83 -2.03 -3.54 -0.85
CA PHE A 83 -1.73 -2.15 -1.19
C PHE A 83 -0.28 -1.95 -1.59
N PHE A 84 -0.05 -1.43 -2.80
CA PHE A 84 1.27 -1.14 -3.30
C PHE A 84 1.72 0.26 -2.88
N LEU A 85 2.79 0.32 -2.09
CA LEU A 85 3.36 1.58 -1.59
C LEU A 85 4.46 2.14 -2.51
N GLY A 86 5.16 1.27 -3.24
CA GLY A 86 6.28 1.64 -4.09
C GLY A 86 7.40 0.61 -4.07
N ASN A 87 8.59 1.01 -4.50
CA ASN A 87 9.77 0.14 -4.54
C ASN A 87 10.81 0.55 -3.50
N TYR A 88 11.42 -0.45 -2.88
CA TYR A 88 12.51 -0.31 -1.94
C TYR A 88 13.76 0.21 -2.65
N ARG A 89 14.30 1.32 -2.15
CA ARG A 89 15.63 1.78 -2.57
C ARG A 89 16.68 1.27 -1.60
N ALA A 90 17.66 0.55 -2.13
CA ALA A 90 18.76 0.01 -1.33
C ALA A 90 19.48 1.13 -0.56
N GLY A 91 19.75 0.87 0.73
CA GLY A 91 20.41 1.82 1.62
C GLY A 91 19.47 2.68 2.47
N ILE A 92 18.15 2.64 2.24
CA ILE A 92 17.17 3.35 3.09
C ILE A 92 17.04 2.71 4.47
N ILE A 93 17.05 1.37 4.53
CA ILE A 93 16.99 0.63 5.80
C ILE A 93 18.36 -0.01 6.05
N PRO A 94 19.15 0.51 7.01
CA PRO A 94 20.43 -0.10 7.37
C PRO A 94 20.23 -1.56 7.80
N GLY A 95 20.96 -2.49 7.19
CA GLY A 95 20.90 -3.91 7.52
C GLY A 95 19.79 -4.72 6.82
N ALA A 96 18.99 -4.09 5.95
CA ALA A 96 18.07 -4.81 5.08
C ALA A 96 18.83 -5.73 4.11
N ARG A 97 18.39 -6.99 3.98
CA ARG A 97 18.95 -7.98 3.04
C ARG A 97 18.36 -7.88 1.63
N PHE A 98 17.55 -6.86 1.40
CA PHE A 98 16.74 -6.67 0.21
C PHE A 98 17.53 -5.94 -0.90
N GLY A 99 17.33 -6.38 -2.13
CA GLY A 99 17.92 -5.77 -3.33
C GLY A 99 17.32 -4.40 -3.65
N ARG A 100 17.90 -3.69 -4.63
CA ARG A 100 17.24 -2.51 -5.20
C ARG A 100 15.95 -2.92 -5.90
N ASP A 101 14.96 -2.04 -5.81
CA ASP A 101 13.70 -2.06 -6.56
C ASP A 101 12.71 -3.17 -6.18
N GLU A 102 12.87 -3.79 -5.01
CA GLU A 102 11.88 -4.73 -4.47
C GLU A 102 10.57 -4.04 -4.09
N GLU A 103 9.44 -4.64 -4.44
CA GLU A 103 8.13 -4.05 -4.19
C GLU A 103 7.75 -4.02 -2.71
N LEU A 104 7.07 -2.95 -2.31
CA LEU A 104 6.56 -2.74 -0.96
C LEU A 104 5.04 -2.89 -0.97
N TRP A 105 4.56 -3.98 -0.39
CA TRP A 105 3.13 -4.26 -0.26
C TRP A 105 2.69 -4.25 1.20
N ILE A 106 1.51 -3.70 1.47
CA ILE A 106 0.90 -3.61 2.79
C ILE A 106 -0.33 -4.51 2.85
N THR A 107 -0.52 -5.20 3.98
CA THR A 107 -1.67 -6.08 4.20
C THR A 107 -2.93 -5.30 4.55
N ASN A 108 -4.11 -5.91 4.38
CA ASN A 108 -5.38 -5.32 4.82
C ASN A 108 -5.41 -5.04 6.33
N SER A 109 -4.75 -5.88 7.14
CA SER A 109 -4.71 -5.67 8.59
C SER A 109 -4.00 -4.37 8.93
N ASP A 110 -2.87 -4.12 8.27
CA ASP A 110 -2.04 -2.94 8.54
C ASP A 110 -2.65 -1.67 7.93
N LEU A 111 -3.30 -1.78 6.76
CA LEU A 111 -3.99 -0.63 6.13
C LEU A 111 -5.09 -0.03 7.00
N ARG A 112 -5.76 -0.87 7.80
CA ARG A 112 -6.83 -0.43 8.72
C ARG A 112 -6.31 0.24 9.99
N GLN A 113 -5.00 0.27 10.21
CA GLN A 113 -4.40 0.94 11.37
C GLN A 113 -4.15 2.44 11.16
N HIS A 114 -4.55 2.99 10.00
CA HIS A 114 -4.26 4.35 9.56
C HIS A 114 -2.76 4.61 9.31
N HIS A 115 -2.49 5.52 8.39
CA HIS A 115 -1.12 5.88 8.02
C HIS A 115 -0.89 7.36 8.24
N VAL A 116 0.30 7.69 8.73
CA VAL A 116 0.78 9.06 8.81
C VAL A 116 1.97 9.23 7.87
N MET A 117 1.92 10.26 7.03
CA MET A 117 2.99 10.61 6.11
C MET A 117 3.57 11.97 6.47
N PHE A 118 4.83 11.96 6.87
CA PHE A 118 5.59 13.17 7.13
C PHE A 118 6.36 13.61 5.89
N GLY A 119 6.45 14.92 5.69
CA GLY A 119 7.19 15.51 4.58
C GLY A 119 7.01 17.02 4.53
N THR A 120 8.02 17.73 4.04
CA THR A 120 7.97 19.17 3.82
C THR A 120 7.19 19.52 2.54
N THR A 121 6.89 20.79 2.34
CA THR A 121 6.38 21.27 1.05
C THR A 121 7.38 20.96 -0.05
N GLY A 122 6.92 20.33 -1.13
CA GLY A 122 7.79 19.88 -2.23
C GLY A 122 8.35 18.46 -2.07
N ALA A 123 8.13 17.79 -0.93
CA ALA A 123 8.59 16.40 -0.73
C ALA A 123 7.77 15.34 -1.52
N GLY A 124 6.75 15.76 -2.28
CA GLY A 124 5.93 14.87 -3.10
C GLY A 124 4.73 14.22 -2.39
N LYS A 125 4.32 14.71 -1.20
CA LYS A 125 3.17 14.16 -0.46
C LYS A 125 1.89 14.08 -1.30
N THR A 126 1.58 15.13 -2.07
CA THR A 126 0.39 15.19 -2.92
C THR A 126 0.40 14.10 -4.00
N GLU A 127 1.53 13.86 -4.66
CA GLU A 127 1.67 12.79 -5.66
C GLU A 127 1.61 11.40 -5.01
N ALA A 128 2.19 11.26 -3.81
CA ALA A 128 2.09 10.00 -3.07
C ALA A 128 0.62 9.68 -2.72
N LEU A 129 -0.16 10.68 -2.30
CA LEU A 129 -1.60 10.51 -2.03
C LEU A 129 -2.42 10.25 -3.31
N LEU A 130 -1.98 10.74 -4.48
CA LEU A 130 -2.57 10.33 -5.76
C LEU A 130 -2.30 8.83 -6.03
N GLY A 131 -1.15 8.31 -5.63
CA GLY A 131 -0.87 6.87 -5.64
C GLY A 131 -1.82 6.05 -4.74
N PHE A 132 -2.28 6.64 -3.63
CA PHE A 132 -3.31 6.02 -2.78
C PHE A 132 -4.67 5.96 -3.51
N LEU A 133 -5.03 7.00 -4.26
CA LEU A 133 -6.21 6.97 -5.12
C LEU A 133 -6.10 5.87 -6.18
N TYR A 134 -4.96 5.75 -6.88
CA TYR A 134 -4.77 4.69 -7.86
C TYR A 134 -4.98 3.29 -7.24
N ASN A 135 -4.39 3.04 -6.06
CA ASN A 135 -4.61 1.78 -5.36
C ASN A 135 -6.09 1.54 -5.05
N SER A 136 -6.83 2.53 -4.54
CA SER A 136 -8.24 2.35 -4.21
C SER A 136 -9.08 2.05 -5.46
N MET A 137 -8.77 2.67 -6.59
CA MET A 137 -9.45 2.40 -7.86
C MET A 137 -9.23 0.98 -8.38
N THR A 138 -8.04 0.39 -8.17
CA THR A 138 -7.75 -0.99 -8.64
C THR A 138 -8.62 -2.06 -7.99
N TRP A 139 -9.20 -1.81 -6.81
CA TRP A 139 -10.12 -2.76 -6.15
C TRP A 139 -11.58 -2.30 -6.18
N GLY A 140 -11.91 -1.28 -6.99
CA GLY A 140 -13.26 -0.73 -7.06
C GLY A 140 -13.69 0.02 -5.79
N SER A 141 -12.74 0.50 -4.99
CA SER A 141 -13.01 1.33 -3.81
C SER A 141 -13.15 2.81 -4.20
N GLY A 142 -13.23 3.70 -3.22
CA GLY A 142 -13.27 5.16 -3.40
C GLY A 142 -12.29 5.87 -2.47
N LEU A 143 -12.20 7.19 -2.61
CA LEU A 143 -11.39 8.06 -1.77
C LEU A 143 -12.17 9.32 -1.39
N LEU A 144 -12.23 9.63 -0.10
CA LEU A 144 -12.59 10.95 0.38
C LEU A 144 -11.31 11.73 0.64
N PHE A 145 -11.15 12.89 -0.01
CA PHE A 145 -9.93 13.70 0.10
C PHE A 145 -10.27 15.11 0.57
N SER A 146 -9.57 15.58 1.60
CA SER A 146 -9.65 16.94 2.10
C SER A 146 -8.29 17.62 1.87
N ASP A 147 -8.27 18.66 1.02
CA ASP A 147 -7.07 19.41 0.71
C ASP A 147 -7.05 20.76 1.43
N GLY A 148 -6.15 20.91 2.40
CA GLY A 148 -5.89 22.18 3.07
C GLY A 148 -4.83 23.06 2.38
N LYS A 149 -4.23 22.61 1.27
CA LYS A 149 -3.18 23.37 0.55
C LYS A 149 -3.77 24.54 -0.26
N GLY A 150 -5.07 24.53 -0.54
CA GLY A 150 -5.73 25.59 -1.30
C GLY A 150 -5.35 25.58 -2.78
N THR A 151 -5.18 24.39 -3.37
CA THR A 151 -4.86 24.23 -4.80
C THR A 151 -5.84 23.27 -5.46
N ILE A 152 -6.20 23.53 -6.73
CA ILE A 152 -7.13 22.68 -7.48
C ILE A 152 -6.43 21.57 -8.28
N GLU A 153 -5.10 21.54 -8.28
CA GLU A 153 -4.29 20.59 -9.06
C GLU A 153 -4.62 19.14 -8.72
N PHE A 154 -4.78 18.82 -7.43
CA PHE A 154 -5.14 17.47 -7.01
C PHE A 154 -6.52 17.08 -7.53
N ALA A 155 -7.49 17.99 -7.51
CA ALA A 155 -8.85 17.74 -7.97
C ALA A 155 -8.86 17.33 -9.46
N TYR A 156 -8.12 18.05 -10.30
CA TYR A 156 -8.01 17.71 -11.73
C TYR A 156 -7.26 16.40 -11.98
N LYS A 157 -6.17 16.14 -11.25
CA LYS A 157 -5.45 14.86 -11.36
C LYS A 157 -6.33 13.69 -10.90
N ALA A 158 -7.06 13.85 -9.81
CA ALA A 158 -8.01 12.86 -9.34
C ALA A 158 -9.10 12.59 -10.38
N TYR A 159 -9.70 13.64 -10.96
CA TYR A 159 -10.68 13.46 -12.05
C TYR A 159 -10.09 12.70 -13.25
N ALA A 160 -8.85 13.04 -13.67
CA ALA A 160 -8.17 12.33 -14.74
C ALA A 160 -7.95 10.84 -14.41
N THR A 161 -7.54 10.53 -13.17
CA THR A 161 -7.45 9.14 -12.69
C THR A 161 -8.82 8.46 -12.71
N MET A 162 -9.87 9.07 -12.18
CA MET A 162 -11.23 8.48 -12.20
C MET A 162 -11.69 8.17 -13.62
N ARG A 163 -11.40 9.07 -14.57
CA ARG A 163 -11.71 8.88 -16.00
C ARG A 163 -10.92 7.75 -16.64
N GLU A 164 -9.66 7.51 -16.24
CA GLU A 164 -8.89 6.35 -16.73
C GLU A 164 -9.54 5.03 -16.33
N PHE A 165 -10.15 4.98 -15.14
CA PHE A 165 -10.89 3.81 -14.66
C PHE A 165 -12.35 3.76 -15.14
N GLY A 166 -12.82 4.74 -15.94
CA GLY A 166 -14.21 4.82 -16.40
C GLY A 166 -15.22 5.08 -15.28
N ARG A 167 -14.81 5.80 -14.23
CA ARG A 167 -15.59 6.12 -13.03
C ARG A 167 -15.70 7.63 -12.79
N GLU A 168 -15.66 8.42 -13.86
CA GLU A 168 -15.82 9.86 -13.80
C GLU A 168 -17.18 10.30 -13.22
N ASP A 169 -18.23 9.48 -13.38
CA ASP A 169 -19.57 9.76 -12.83
C ASP A 169 -19.62 9.69 -11.30
N ASP A 170 -18.68 8.96 -10.67
CA ASP A 170 -18.56 8.84 -9.21
C ASP A 170 -17.79 10.04 -8.58
N TYR A 171 -17.28 10.97 -9.40
CA TYR A 171 -16.47 12.09 -8.93
C TYR A 171 -17.33 13.26 -8.44
N LEU A 172 -17.15 13.62 -7.16
CA LEU A 172 -17.79 14.78 -6.54
C LEU A 172 -16.73 15.72 -5.98
N LEU A 173 -16.86 17.01 -6.27
CA LEU A 173 -15.95 18.06 -5.81
C LEU A 173 -16.72 19.08 -4.97
N LEU A 174 -16.30 19.24 -3.72
CA LEU A 174 -16.71 20.37 -2.88
C LEU A 174 -15.60 21.41 -2.87
N ASN A 175 -15.76 22.46 -3.66
CA ASN A 175 -14.78 23.52 -3.79
C ASN A 175 -15.09 24.66 -2.80
N LEU A 176 -14.28 24.79 -1.76
CA LEU A 176 -14.41 25.84 -0.74
C LEU A 176 -13.57 27.09 -1.06
N MET A 177 -12.86 27.11 -2.19
CA MET A 177 -12.02 28.24 -2.61
C MET A 177 -12.76 29.26 -3.49
N THR A 178 -14.09 29.16 -3.63
CA THR A 178 -14.91 30.03 -4.49
C THR A 178 -15.16 31.41 -3.89
N GLY A 179 -14.28 31.89 -3.00
CA GLY A 179 -14.46 33.12 -2.24
C GLY A 179 -14.80 34.30 -3.14
N ASN A 180 -15.82 35.07 -2.75
CA ASN A 180 -16.31 36.26 -3.45
C ASN A 180 -17.03 36.02 -4.80
N ALA A 181 -17.31 34.76 -5.16
CA ALA A 181 -18.20 34.44 -6.28
C ALA A 181 -19.65 34.33 -5.81
N ASP A 182 -20.57 34.99 -6.51
CA ASP A 182 -22.01 34.77 -6.31
C ASP A 182 -22.39 33.40 -6.87
N LEU A 183 -22.47 32.39 -5.99
CA LEU A 183 -22.88 31.03 -6.34
C LEU A 183 -24.38 30.92 -6.69
N THR A 184 -25.17 31.98 -6.45
CA THR A 184 -26.60 32.04 -6.80
C THR A 184 -26.84 32.63 -8.19
N ALA A 185 -25.84 33.33 -8.74
CA ALA A 185 -25.89 33.82 -10.12
C ALA A 185 -25.92 32.64 -11.09
N LYS A 186 -26.79 32.73 -12.11
CA LYS A 186 -26.82 31.73 -13.18
C LYS A 186 -25.49 31.76 -13.93
N THR A 187 -24.69 30.73 -13.73
CA THR A 187 -23.45 30.48 -14.46
C THR A 187 -23.63 29.24 -15.35
N PRO A 188 -23.10 29.23 -16.59
CA PRO A 188 -23.04 28.01 -17.39
C PRO A 188 -22.05 26.98 -16.82
N GLU A 189 -21.15 27.40 -15.94
CA GLU A 189 -20.09 26.56 -15.39
C GLU A 189 -20.37 26.19 -13.93
N ARG A 190 -20.39 24.87 -13.65
CA ARG A 190 -20.51 24.37 -12.28
C ARG A 190 -19.13 24.19 -11.66
N ILE A 191 -18.81 25.03 -10.68
CA ILE A 191 -17.50 25.05 -10.01
C ILE A 191 -17.43 24.20 -8.74
N SER A 192 -18.57 23.70 -8.24
CA SER A 192 -18.68 22.84 -7.05
C SER A 192 -19.98 22.02 -7.06
N ASN A 193 -19.95 20.84 -6.46
CA ASN A 193 -21.14 20.13 -5.98
C ASN A 193 -21.72 20.85 -4.76
N SER A 194 -23.00 20.60 -4.50
CA SER A 194 -23.73 21.13 -3.33
C SER A 194 -23.73 20.09 -2.22
N LEU A 195 -23.53 20.54 -0.98
CA LEU A 195 -23.67 19.72 0.21
C LEU A 195 -24.54 20.46 1.21
N ASN A 196 -25.61 19.80 1.69
CA ASN A 196 -26.34 20.22 2.87
C ASN A 196 -26.30 19.08 3.89
N VAL A 197 -25.40 19.20 4.87
CA VAL A 197 -25.22 18.19 5.93
C VAL A 197 -26.42 18.10 6.87
N LEU A 198 -27.31 19.11 6.87
CA LEU A 198 -28.51 19.13 7.70
C LEU A 198 -29.76 18.59 7.00
N ALA A 199 -29.67 18.31 5.69
CA ALA A 199 -30.82 17.83 4.91
C ALA A 199 -31.18 16.38 5.21
N GLN A 200 -30.22 15.58 5.68
CA GLN A 200 -30.40 14.14 5.91
C GLN A 200 -29.72 13.73 7.22
N GLY A 201 -30.42 12.95 8.03
CA GLY A 201 -29.89 12.42 9.28
C GLY A 201 -30.96 12.25 10.34
N SER A 202 -30.63 11.48 11.38
CA SER A 202 -31.44 11.42 12.60
C SER A 202 -31.18 12.67 13.45
N ALA A 203 -32.11 13.05 14.32
CA ALA A 203 -31.92 14.18 15.23
C ALA A 203 -30.61 14.08 16.06
N PRO A 204 -30.22 12.91 16.61
CA PRO A 204 -28.92 12.75 17.27
C PRO A 204 -27.73 13.02 16.35
N PHE A 205 -27.77 12.56 15.09
CA PHE A 205 -26.72 12.82 14.13
C PHE A 205 -26.58 14.32 13.82
N LEU A 206 -27.70 15.02 13.64
CA LEU A 206 -27.69 16.46 13.39
C LEU A 206 -27.13 17.24 14.59
N ASN A 207 -27.45 16.83 15.81
CA ASN A 207 -26.87 17.43 17.01
C ASN A 207 -25.35 17.23 17.09
N GLU A 208 -24.83 16.05 16.74
CA GLU A 208 -23.38 15.81 16.69
C GLU A 208 -22.69 16.65 15.60
N VAL A 209 -23.31 16.78 14.43
CA VAL A 209 -22.79 17.64 13.35
C VAL A 209 -22.74 19.10 13.81
N ILE A 210 -23.81 19.62 14.42
CA ILE A 210 -23.86 20.98 14.95
C ILE A 210 -22.85 21.14 16.11
N GLY A 211 -22.77 20.18 17.01
CA GLY A 211 -21.82 20.17 18.13
C GLY A 211 -20.37 20.20 17.68
N GLY A 212 -20.05 19.51 16.58
CA GLY A 212 -18.72 19.54 15.95
C GLY A 212 -18.38 20.87 15.25
N LEU A 213 -19.38 21.66 14.88
CA LEU A 213 -19.19 23.02 14.37
C LEU A 213 -18.99 24.05 15.48
N ILE A 214 -19.46 23.76 16.71
CA ILE A 214 -19.27 24.64 17.87
C ILE A 214 -17.84 24.44 18.41
N PRO A 215 -17.00 25.49 18.45
CA PRO A 215 -15.62 25.38 18.92
C PRO A 215 -15.57 24.92 20.38
N GLU A 216 -14.51 24.21 20.75
CA GLU A 216 -14.27 23.87 22.15
C GLU A 216 -14.03 25.14 22.97
N SER A 217 -14.84 25.33 24.01
CA SER A 217 -14.73 26.43 24.95
C SER A 217 -14.45 25.91 26.36
N GLY A 218 -13.52 26.56 27.06
CA GLY A 218 -13.22 26.31 28.49
C GLY A 218 -13.79 27.40 29.40
N GLY A 219 -13.97 27.09 30.68
CA GLY A 219 -14.43 28.04 31.70
C GLY A 219 -15.88 28.48 31.52
N ASP A 220 -16.20 29.75 31.82
CA ASP A 220 -17.57 30.30 31.72
C ASP A 220 -18.18 30.22 30.31
N ASN A 221 -17.35 30.12 29.27
CA ASN A 221 -17.79 29.93 27.90
C ASN A 221 -18.26 28.50 27.59
N ALA A 222 -17.96 27.52 28.45
CA ALA A 222 -18.49 26.16 28.34
C ALA A 222 -20.00 26.13 28.62
N MET A 223 -20.48 26.92 29.58
CA MET A 223 -21.92 27.03 29.88
C MET A 223 -22.73 27.48 28.66
N TRP A 224 -22.20 28.45 27.89
CA TRP A 224 -22.88 28.94 26.68
C TRP A 224 -22.88 27.90 25.55
N ARG A 225 -21.84 27.08 25.46
CA ARG A 225 -21.77 25.93 24.54
C ARG A 225 -22.79 24.86 24.92
N ASP A 226 -22.84 24.47 26.19
CA ASP A 226 -23.76 23.43 26.66
C ASP A 226 -25.22 23.83 26.44
N ARG A 227 -25.56 25.11 26.65
CA ARG A 227 -26.89 25.66 26.33
C ARG A 227 -27.23 25.62 24.84
N ALA A 228 -26.24 25.73 23.97
CA ALA A 228 -26.45 25.65 22.52
C ALA A 228 -26.61 24.19 22.03
N MET A 229 -26.20 23.20 22.84
CA MET A 229 -26.31 21.77 22.52
C MET A 229 -27.53 21.09 23.18
N ALA A 230 -28.15 21.70 24.19
CA ALA A 230 -29.33 21.21 24.90
C ALA A 230 -30.63 21.47 24.14
#